data_AF-A0A930NMC9-F1
#
_entry.id   AF-A0A930NMC9-F1
#
_cell.length_a   1.000
_cell.length_b   1.000
_cell.length_c   1.000
_cell.angle_alpha   90.00
_cell.angle_beta   90.00
_cell.angle_gamma   90.00
#
_symmetry.space_group_name_H-M   'P 1'
#
loop_
_entity.id
_entity.type
_entity.pdbx_description
1 polymer ?
#
loop_
_entity_poly.entity_id
_entity_poly.type
_entity_poly.pdbx_seq_one_letter_code
_entity_poly.pdbx_strand_id
1 'polypeptide(L)'
;GLVRATANAENARNYSSCDSLLLGSDCGAHTFPYMDIHNDTAIVEHEATTSKISEDQLFYCNQRGIPTEDAVGLIVNGYAKDVLNKLPMEFAVEAQKLLSVTLEGTVG
;
A
#
# COMPACT_ATOMS: atom_id res chain seq x y z
N GLY A 1 -2.77 12.98 -4.44
CA GLY A 1 -3.84 12.66 -5.42
C GLY A 1 -4.91 13.74 -5.36
N LEU A 2 -5.69 13.95 -6.43
CA LEU A 2 -6.78 14.93 -6.45
C LEU A 2 -8.11 14.23 -6.75
N VAL A 3 -9.10 14.43 -5.89
CA VAL A 3 -10.50 14.09 -6.14
C VAL A 3 -11.25 15.38 -6.43
N ARG A 4 -11.89 15.46 -7.60
CA ARG A 4 -12.65 16.64 -8.03
C ARG A 4 -14.08 16.26 -8.38
N ALA A 5 -15.05 16.92 -7.75
CA ALA A 5 -16.46 16.82 -8.10
C ALA A 5 -16.95 18.17 -8.65
N THR A 6 -17.34 18.21 -9.92
CA THR A 6 -17.85 19.43 -10.57
C THR A 6 -19.29 19.71 -10.16
N ALA A 7 -19.77 20.95 -10.33
CA ALA A 7 -21.14 21.34 -9.99
C ALA A 7 -22.25 20.44 -10.55
N ASN A 8 -22.05 19.84 -11.74
CA ASN A 8 -23.04 18.95 -12.37
C ASN A 8 -22.92 17.46 -11.95
N ALA A 9 -22.00 17.13 -11.03
CA ALA A 9 -21.73 15.75 -10.61
C ALA A 9 -22.68 15.30 -9.48
N GLU A 10 -23.97 15.24 -9.79
CA GLU A 10 -25.00 14.82 -8.83
C GLU A 10 -24.78 13.37 -8.37
N ASN A 11 -24.91 13.14 -7.06
CA ASN A 11 -24.74 11.84 -6.39
C ASN A 11 -23.39 11.15 -6.66
N ALA A 12 -22.34 11.92 -6.99
CA ALA A 12 -21.00 11.38 -7.17
C ALA A 12 -20.51 10.68 -5.89
N ARG A 13 -19.84 9.53 -6.04
CA ARG A 13 -19.25 8.80 -4.92
C ARG A 13 -17.79 8.51 -5.17
N ASN A 14 -16.95 8.82 -4.20
CA ASN A 14 -15.54 8.47 -4.19
C ASN A 14 -15.14 7.90 -2.84
N TYR A 15 -14.37 6.82 -2.86
CA TYR A 15 -13.61 6.33 -1.73
C TYR A 15 -12.16 6.21 -2.18
N SER A 16 -11.25 6.85 -1.44
CA SER A 16 -9.82 6.85 -1.74
C SER A 16 -9.05 6.41 -0.51
N SER A 17 -8.40 5.24 -0.58
CA SER A 17 -7.46 4.78 0.46
C SER A 17 -6.01 5.00 0.01
N CYS A 18 -5.17 5.50 0.91
CA CYS A 18 -3.75 5.72 0.71
C CYS A 18 -2.96 5.10 1.86
N ASP A 19 -2.57 3.84 1.68
CA ASP A 19 -1.75 3.14 2.67
C ASP A 19 -0.27 3.32 2.35
N SER A 20 0.55 3.54 3.38
CA SER A 20 2.01 3.55 3.30
C SER A 20 2.63 2.51 4.22
N LEU A 21 3.69 1.83 3.76
CA LEU A 21 4.48 0.89 4.55
C LEU A 21 5.92 1.39 4.66
N LEU A 22 6.38 1.62 5.88
CA LEU A 22 7.72 2.06 6.22
C LEU A 22 8.63 0.85 6.46
N LEU A 23 9.76 0.82 5.77
CA LEU A 23 10.84 -0.17 5.93
C LEU A 23 12.07 0.51 6.54
N GLY A 24 12.43 0.12 7.76
CA GLY A 24 13.58 0.70 8.49
C GLY A 24 13.29 2.05 9.16
N SER A 25 14.30 2.63 9.80
CA SER A 25 14.23 3.89 10.54
C SER A 25 14.42 5.14 9.67
N ASP A 26 15.13 5.00 8.54
CA ASP A 26 15.62 6.12 7.75
C ASP A 26 14.73 6.40 6.52
N CYS A 27 13.53 5.80 6.48
CA CYS A 27 12.54 6.00 5.44
C CYS A 27 11.44 6.99 5.85
N GLY A 28 10.80 7.60 4.85
CA GLY A 28 9.65 8.47 5.04
C GLY A 28 8.59 8.18 3.99
N ALA A 29 7.33 8.24 4.40
CA ALA A 29 6.18 8.17 3.51
C ALA A 29 5.35 9.44 3.65
N HIS A 30 4.94 10.01 2.53
CA HIS A 30 4.23 11.28 2.49
C HIS A 30 2.96 11.17 1.63
N THR A 31 1.82 11.47 2.25
CA THR A 31 0.50 11.41 1.60
C THR A 31 -0.14 12.79 1.64
N PHE A 32 -0.30 13.42 0.48
CA PHE A 32 -0.94 14.72 0.33
C PHE A 32 -2.19 14.61 -0.57
N PRO A 33 -3.38 14.35 0.01
CA PRO A 33 -4.63 14.30 -0.72
C PRO A 33 -5.19 15.71 -0.95
N TYR A 34 -5.83 15.91 -2.10
CA TYR A 34 -6.56 17.12 -2.45
C TYR A 34 -8.01 16.77 -2.76
N MET A 35 -8.95 17.55 -2.25
CA MET A 35 -10.38 17.42 -2.52
C MET A 35 -10.93 18.77 -2.99
N ASP A 36 -11.47 18.79 -4.20
CA ASP A 36 -12.08 19.97 -4.84
C ASP A 36 -13.54 19.67 -5.19
N ILE A 37 -14.45 19.90 -4.24
CA ILE A 37 -15.84 19.42 -4.30
C ILE A 37 -16.79 20.61 -4.46
N HIS A 38 -17.42 20.70 -5.63
CA HIS A 38 -18.35 21.77 -6.02
C HIS A 38 -19.81 21.29 -6.10
N ASN A 39 -20.14 20.14 -5.51
CA ASN A 39 -21.49 19.58 -5.53
C ASN A 39 -21.87 18.99 -4.17
N ASP A 40 -22.97 19.49 -3.58
CA ASP A 40 -23.42 19.15 -2.22
C ASP A 40 -23.98 17.74 -2.08
N THR A 41 -24.34 17.09 -3.20
CA THR A 41 -24.82 15.69 -3.21
C THR A 41 -23.69 14.68 -3.35
N ALA A 42 -22.43 15.14 -3.51
CA ALA A 42 -21.28 14.27 -3.63
C ALA A 42 -20.89 13.68 -2.26
N ILE A 43 -20.55 12.39 -2.24
CA ILE A 43 -20.02 11.67 -1.08
C ILE A 43 -18.57 11.33 -1.38
N VAL A 44 -17.64 11.87 -0.59
CA VAL A 44 -16.21 11.64 -0.76
C VAL A 44 -15.62 11.20 0.57
N GLU A 45 -15.01 10.02 0.57
CA GLU A 45 -14.37 9.40 1.72
C GLU A 45 -12.88 9.25 1.42
N HIS A 46 -12.03 9.64 2.36
CA HIS A 46 -10.59 9.47 2.26
C HIS A 46 -10.03 8.83 3.53
N GLU A 47 -9.24 7.78 3.33
CA GLU A 47 -8.50 7.08 4.37
C GLU A 47 -7.01 7.08 4.03
N ALA A 48 -6.17 7.26 5.04
CA ALA A 48 -4.74 7.15 4.90
C ALA A 48 -4.12 6.51 6.14
N THR A 49 -3.45 5.38 5.95
CA THR A 49 -2.81 4.62 7.04
C THR A 49 -1.32 4.54 6.80
N THR A 50 -0.53 4.74 7.86
CA THR A 50 0.92 4.48 7.81
C THR A 50 1.24 3.31 8.73
N SER A 51 1.81 2.27 8.14
CA SER A 51 2.28 1.06 8.81
C SER A 51 3.80 1.01 8.80
N LYS A 52 4.40 0.37 9.80
CA LYS A 52 5.83 0.05 9.83
C LYS A 52 5.97 -1.47 10.00
N ILE A 53 6.93 -2.08 9.32
CA ILE A 53 7.27 -3.48 9.58
C ILE A 53 7.76 -3.60 11.03
N SER A 54 7.07 -4.40 11.83
CA SER A 54 7.40 -4.57 13.24
C SER A 54 8.63 -5.45 13.42
N GLU A 55 9.55 -5.04 14.28
CA GLU A 55 10.70 -5.86 14.68
C GLU A 55 10.24 -7.18 15.33
N ASP A 56 9.12 -7.17 16.06
CA ASP A 56 8.53 -8.39 16.64
C ASP A 56 8.00 -9.34 15.56
N GLN A 57 7.45 -8.81 14.46
CA GLN A 57 7.00 -9.62 13.33
C GLN A 57 8.18 -10.27 12.63
N LEU A 58 9.26 -9.52 12.39
CA LEU A 58 10.49 -10.05 11.82
C LEU A 58 11.13 -11.08 12.75
N PHE A 59 11.20 -10.80 14.06
CA PHE A 59 11.71 -11.74 15.06
C PHE A 59 10.91 -13.05 15.07
N TYR A 60 9.58 -12.97 15.00
CA TYR A 60 8.68 -14.12 14.95
C TYR A 60 8.88 -14.99 13.68
N CYS A 61 9.13 -14.36 12.54
CA CYS A 61 9.48 -15.05 11.29
C CYS A 61 10.87 -15.70 11.39
N ASN A 62 11.86 -14.96 11.88
CA ASN A 62 13.23 -15.45 12.09
C ASN A 62 13.26 -16.65 13.06
N GLN A 63 12.48 -16.63 14.14
CA GLN A 63 12.37 -17.76 15.07
C GLN A 63 11.82 -19.04 14.43
N ARG A 64 11.08 -18.91 13.31
CA ARG A 64 10.61 -20.04 12.50
C ARG A 64 11.61 -20.49 11.44
N GLY A 65 12.81 -19.93 11.44
CA GLY A 65 13.84 -20.21 10.46
C GLY A 65 13.61 -19.52 9.12
N ILE A 66 12.71 -18.53 9.04
CA ILE A 66 12.52 -17.72 7.85
C ILE A 66 13.57 -16.61 7.86
N PRO A 67 14.46 -16.49 6.86
CA PRO A 67 15.42 -15.40 6.77
C PRO A 67 14.74 -14.03 6.81
N THR A 68 15.43 -13.01 7.31
CA THR A 68 14.85 -11.66 7.46
C THR A 68 14.41 -11.06 6.12
N GLU A 69 15.18 -11.27 5.05
CA GLU A 69 14.81 -10.82 3.70
C GLU A 69 13.52 -11.50 3.21
N ASP A 70 13.42 -12.83 3.37
CA ASP A 70 12.21 -13.59 3.04
C ASP A 70 11.02 -13.16 3.89
N ALA A 71 11.24 -12.83 5.16
CA ALA A 71 10.20 -12.34 6.07
C ALA A 71 9.68 -10.96 5.63
N VAL A 72 10.57 -10.05 5.22
CA VAL A 72 10.19 -8.73 4.67
C VAL A 72 9.40 -8.94 3.38
N GLY A 73 9.89 -9.78 2.47
CA GLY A 73 9.18 -10.11 1.23
C GLY A 73 7.78 -10.67 1.48
N LEU A 74 7.62 -11.54 2.48
CA LEU A 74 6.33 -12.09 2.89
C LEU A 74 5.37 -10.99 3.38
N ILE A 75 5.84 -10.08 4.24
CA ILE A 75 5.03 -9.00 4.81
C ILE A 75 4.63 -8.00 3.72
N VAL A 76 5.56 -7.59 2.87
CA VAL A 76 5.31 -6.64 1.77
C VAL A 76 4.36 -7.25 0.73
N ASN A 77 4.50 -8.53 0.39
CA ASN A 77 3.55 -9.22 -0.48
C ASN A 77 2.14 -9.29 0.13
N GLY A 78 2.04 -9.54 1.45
CA GLY A 78 0.78 -9.50 2.18
C GLY A 78 0.13 -8.12 2.13
N TYR A 79 0.93 -7.06 2.28
CA TYR A 79 0.49 -5.68 2.18
C TYR A 79 0.00 -5.30 0.77
N ALA A 80 0.72 -5.72 -0.28
CA ALA A 80 0.35 -5.45 -1.67
C ALA A 80 -0.78 -6.34 -2.22
N LYS A 81 -1.27 -7.32 -1.43
CA LYS A 81 -2.18 -8.38 -1.88
C LYS A 81 -3.44 -7.86 -2.55
N ASP A 82 -4.09 -6.84 -1.98
CA ASP A 82 -5.36 -6.32 -2.52
C ASP A 82 -5.18 -5.58 -3.85
N VAL A 83 -3.99 -5.04 -4.10
CA VAL A 83 -3.63 -4.46 -5.40
C VAL A 83 -3.31 -5.57 -6.40
N LEU A 84 -2.49 -6.54 -6.00
CA LEU A 84 -2.08 -7.66 -6.85
C LEU A 84 -3.25 -8.54 -7.28
N ASN A 85 -4.26 -8.72 -6.42
CA ASN A 85 -5.48 -9.47 -6.73
C ASN A 85 -6.34 -8.80 -7.83
N LYS A 86 -6.12 -7.52 -8.14
CA LYS A 86 -6.81 -6.82 -9.23
C LYS A 86 -6.13 -7.03 -10.58
N LEU A 87 -4.90 -7.55 -10.60
CA LEU A 87 -4.18 -7.87 -11.83
C LEU A 87 -4.63 -9.24 -12.36
N PRO A 88 -4.62 -9.46 -13.69
CA PRO A 88 -4.78 -10.80 -14.24
C PRO A 88 -3.68 -11.73 -13.71
N MET A 89 -4.01 -13.01 -13.52
CA MET A 89 -3.15 -13.97 -12.80
C MET A 89 -1.72 -14.03 -13.35
N GLU A 90 -1.57 -14.02 -14.67
CA GLU A 90 -0.28 -14.01 -15.36
C GLU A 90 0.61 -12.82 -14.99
N PHE A 91 0.04 -11.62 -14.79
CA PHE A 91 0.77 -10.43 -14.36
C PHE A 91 0.97 -10.37 -12.86
N ALA A 92 0.02 -10.89 -12.07
CA ALA A 92 0.12 -10.92 -10.62
C ALA A 92 1.32 -11.78 -10.16
N VAL A 93 1.51 -12.95 -10.79
CA VAL A 93 2.65 -13.83 -10.50
C VAL A 93 3.98 -13.17 -10.85
N GLU A 94 4.05 -12.46 -11.97
CA GLU A 94 5.27 -11.77 -12.38
C GLU A 94 5.58 -10.56 -11.48
N ALA A 95 4.57 -9.75 -11.16
CA ALA A 95 4.71 -8.61 -10.26
C ALA A 95 5.18 -9.03 -8.85
N GLN A 96 4.68 -10.15 -8.33
CA GLN A 96 5.14 -10.70 -7.04
C GLN A 96 6.61 -11.10 -7.08
N LYS A 97 7.06 -11.77 -8.16
CA LYS A 97 8.46 -12.16 -8.31
C LYS A 97 9.38 -10.95 -8.40
N LEU A 98 9.02 -9.96 -9.23
CA LEU A 98 9.79 -8.73 -9.38
C LEU A 98 9.87 -7.97 -8.05
N LEU A 99 8.77 -7.88 -7.31
CA LEU A 99 8.73 -7.22 -6.00
C LEU A 99 9.69 -7.89 -5.01
N SER A 100 9.67 -9.23 -4.92
CA SER A 100 10.58 -9.96 -4.04
C SER A 100 12.05 -9.75 -4.41
N VAL A 101 12.40 -9.78 -5.71
CA VAL A 101 13.79 -9.54 -6.16
C VAL A 101 14.23 -8.11 -5.89
N THR A 102 13.35 -7.12 -6.02
CA THR A 102 13.71 -5.72 -5.70
C THR A 102 13.94 -5.47 -4.23
N LEU A 103 13.37 -6.29 -3.35
CA LEU A 103 13.54 -6.20 -1.89
C LEU A 103 14.81 -6.92 -1.42
N GLU A 104 15.30 -7.89 -2.20
CA GLU A 104 16.56 -8.60 -1.95
C GLU A 104 17.75 -7.62 -2.05
N GLY A 105 18.53 -7.49 -0.98
CA GLY A 105 19.71 -6.62 -0.93
C GLY A 105 19.45 -5.10 -0.86
N THR A 106 18.20 -4.63 -0.83
CA THR A 106 17.85 -3.20 -0.65
C THR A 106 17.34 -2.86 0.75
N VAL A 107 17.05 -3.88 1.56
CA VAL A 107 16.58 -3.74 2.94
C VAL A 107 17.74 -4.08 3.87
N GLY A 108 18.56 -3.07 4.18
CA GLY A 108 19.74 -3.17 5.05
C GLY A 108 20.44 -1.84 5.22
#